data_AF-A0A9D4XQ58-F1
#
_entry.id   AF-A0A9D4XQ58-F1
#
_cell.length_a   1.000
_cell.length_b   1.000
_cell.length_c   1.000
_cell.angle_alpha   90.00
_cell.angle_beta   90.00
_cell.angle_gamma   90.00
#
_symmetry.space_group_name_H-M   'P 1'
#
loop_
_entity.id
_entity.type
_entity.pdbx_description
1 polymer ?
#
loop_
_entity_poly.entity_id
_entity_poly.type
_entity_poly.pdbx_seq_one_letter_code
_entity_poly.pdbx_strand_id
1 'polypeptide(L)'
;PDEMTACKRLLDKANLKDYQIGKTKVFLRAGQMAELDACRAEVLGRSAIVIQKKARTYICEKQYKLLRFSAIELQRAIKGQLARRRYECMRREAASLIIQKQIRMYLSRSAYKTTYSKAVCIQTGM
;
A
#
# COMPACT_ATOMS: atom_id res chain seq x y z
N PRO A 1 -28.17 -18.20 39.83
CA PRO A 1 -27.04 -18.68 40.65
C PRO A 1 -27.05 -17.96 41.99
N ASP A 2 -26.88 -18.69 43.08
CA ASP A 2 -26.78 -18.11 44.42
C ASP A 2 -25.56 -17.16 44.51
N GLU A 3 -25.77 -15.93 45.00
CA GLU A 3 -24.75 -14.87 45.04
C GLU A 3 -23.55 -15.27 45.91
N MET A 4 -23.79 -16.01 47.00
CA MET A 4 -22.71 -16.56 47.84
C MET A 4 -21.82 -17.52 47.06
N THR A 5 -22.43 -18.37 46.23
CA THR A 5 -21.70 -19.30 45.34
C THR A 5 -20.85 -18.56 44.31
N ALA A 6 -21.33 -17.44 43.76
CA ALA A 6 -20.56 -16.60 42.85
C ALA A 6 -19.37 -15.92 43.55
N CYS A 7 -19.58 -15.37 44.75
CA CYS A 7 -18.52 -14.79 45.57
C CYS A 7 -17.44 -15.82 45.94
N LYS A 8 -17.84 -17.04 46.35
CA LYS A 8 -16.91 -18.15 46.61
C LYS A 8 -16.02 -18.43 45.40
N ARG A 9 -16.63 -18.61 44.22
CA ARG A 9 -15.88 -18.86 42.97
C ARG A 9 -14.90 -17.74 42.61
N LEU A 10 -15.28 -16.48 42.84
CA LEU A 10 -14.39 -15.34 42.61
C LEU A 10 -13.19 -15.34 43.54
N LEU A 11 -13.41 -15.58 44.83
CA LEU A 11 -12.35 -15.63 45.85
C LEU A 11 -11.42 -16.83 45.65
N ASP A 12 -11.98 -17.99 45.28
CA ASP A 12 -11.20 -19.18 44.93
C ASP A 12 -10.33 -18.93 43.69
N LYS A 13 -10.86 -18.21 42.69
CA LYS A 13 -10.11 -17.82 41.49
C LYS A 13 -9.00 -16.80 41.79
N ALA A 14 -9.21 -15.94 42.78
CA ALA A 14 -8.18 -15.05 43.32
C ALA A 14 -7.19 -15.77 44.26
N ASN A 15 -7.38 -17.07 44.49
CA ASN A 15 -6.56 -17.93 45.35
C ASN A 15 -6.46 -17.43 46.81
N LEU A 16 -7.52 -16.75 47.28
CA LEU A 16 -7.58 -16.16 48.60
C LEU A 16 -7.97 -17.21 49.65
N LYS A 17 -7.21 -17.31 50.76
CA LYS A 17 -7.48 -18.26 51.85
C LYS A 17 -8.09 -17.55 53.06
N ASP A 18 -8.68 -18.30 53.99
CA ASP A 18 -9.10 -17.80 55.31
C ASP A 18 -10.11 -16.63 55.32
N TYR A 19 -10.94 -16.52 54.28
CA TYR A 19 -12.08 -15.60 54.21
C TYR A 19 -13.35 -16.23 54.82
N GLN A 20 -14.31 -15.40 55.24
CA GLN A 20 -15.63 -15.88 55.68
C GLN A 20 -16.75 -15.18 54.90
N ILE A 21 -17.74 -15.95 54.45
CA ILE A 21 -18.94 -15.40 53.80
C ILE A 21 -20.10 -15.45 54.82
N GLY A 22 -20.55 -14.29 55.27
CA GLY A 22 -21.76 -14.14 56.09
C GLY A 22 -23.01 -13.93 55.23
N LYS A 23 -24.19 -13.85 55.88
CA LYS A 23 -25.49 -13.71 55.18
C LYS A 23 -25.57 -12.51 54.24
N THR A 24 -24.89 -11.41 54.56
CA THR A 24 -24.98 -10.15 53.81
C THR A 24 -23.62 -9.60 53.34
N LYS A 25 -22.50 -10.12 53.84
CA LYS A 25 -21.15 -9.56 53.60
C LYS A 25 -20.07 -10.65 53.59
N VAL A 26 -18.98 -10.38 52.85
CA VAL A 26 -17.73 -11.15 52.91
C VAL A 26 -16.79 -10.47 53.90
N PHE A 27 -16.23 -11.24 54.82
CA PHE A 27 -15.26 -10.81 55.81
C PHE A 27 -13.86 -11.20 55.36
N LEU A 28 -12.99 -10.20 55.24
CA LEU A 28 -11.61 -10.33 54.80
C LEU A 28 -10.65 -9.99 55.96
N ARG A 29 -9.50 -10.64 55.99
CA ARG A 29 -8.37 -10.29 56.88
C ARG A 29 -7.63 -9.07 56.36
N ALA A 30 -6.83 -8.45 57.22
CA ALA A 30 -5.94 -7.36 56.83
C ALA A 30 -5.02 -7.82 55.67
N GLY A 31 -4.80 -6.95 54.69
CA GLY A 31 -3.98 -7.24 53.49
C GLY A 31 -4.74 -7.89 52.33
N GLN A 32 -5.80 -8.67 52.60
CA GLN A 32 -6.52 -9.41 51.55
C GLN A 32 -7.25 -8.52 50.55
N MET A 33 -7.74 -7.35 50.98
CA MET A 33 -8.35 -6.39 50.06
C MET A 33 -7.31 -5.86 49.06
N ALA A 34 -6.08 -5.62 49.51
CA ALA A 34 -4.99 -5.18 48.64
C ALA A 34 -4.56 -6.29 47.65
N GLU A 35 -4.59 -7.56 48.06
CA GLU A 35 -4.36 -8.70 47.17
C GLU A 35 -5.44 -8.79 46.06
N LEU A 36 -6.72 -8.59 46.42
CA LEU A 36 -7.82 -8.54 45.46
C LEU A 36 -7.70 -7.36 44.50
N ASP A 37 -7.31 -6.18 45.00
CA ASP A 37 -7.07 -5.00 44.17
C ASP A 37 -5.89 -5.20 43.21
N ALA A 38 -4.82 -5.86 43.65
CA ALA A 38 -3.68 -6.23 42.80
C ALA A 38 -4.10 -7.21 41.69
N CYS A 39 -4.86 -8.26 42.01
CA CYS A 39 -5.40 -9.19 41.03
C CYS A 39 -6.34 -8.48 40.03
N ARG A 40 -7.18 -7.55 40.51
CA ARG A 40 -8.05 -6.73 39.65
C ARG A 40 -7.23 -5.87 38.69
N ALA A 41 -6.20 -5.19 39.19
CA ALA A 41 -5.33 -4.36 38.38
C ALA A 41 -4.62 -5.18 37.29
N GLU A 42 -4.16 -6.40 37.62
CA GLU A 42 -3.54 -7.30 36.66
C GLU A 42 -4.51 -7.73 35.55
N VAL A 43 -5.74 -8.15 35.91
CA VAL A 43 -6.75 -8.57 34.93
C VAL A 43 -7.14 -7.41 34.01
N LEU A 44 -7.31 -6.21 34.55
CA LEU A 44 -7.59 -5.00 33.76
C LEU A 44 -6.43 -4.65 32.84
N GLY A 45 -5.19 -4.75 33.32
CA GLY A 45 -3.98 -4.52 32.53
C GLY A 45 -3.86 -5.51 31.37
N ARG A 46 -4.03 -6.81 31.62
CA ARG A 46 -4.04 -7.85 30.57
C ARG A 46 -5.14 -7.60 29.53
N SER A 47 -6.34 -7.23 29.97
CA SER A 47 -7.45 -6.92 29.07
C SER A 47 -7.16 -5.69 28.20
N ALA A 48 -6.61 -4.62 28.80
CA ALA A 48 -6.21 -3.42 28.08
C ALA A 48 -5.14 -3.73 27.02
N ILE A 49 -4.15 -4.56 27.33
CA ILE A 49 -3.11 -4.97 26.37
C ILE A 49 -3.72 -5.67 25.15
N VAL A 50 -4.70 -6.57 25.34
CA VAL A 50 -5.38 -7.27 24.23
C VAL A 50 -6.11 -6.27 23.33
N ILE A 51 -6.86 -5.34 23.92
CA ILE A 51 -7.60 -4.31 23.18
C ILE A 51 -6.62 -3.40 22.42
N GLN A 52 -5.59 -2.90 23.11
CA GLN A 52 -4.58 -2.03 22.53
C GLN A 52 -3.82 -2.71 21.39
N LYS A 53 -3.46 -3.99 21.54
CA LYS A 53 -2.80 -4.78 20.48
C LYS A 53 -3.66 -4.82 19.22
N LYS A 54 -4.96 -5.11 19.36
CA LYS A 54 -5.88 -5.17 18.22
C LYS A 54 -6.09 -3.79 17.58
N ALA A 55 -6.25 -2.74 18.39
CA ALA A 55 -6.37 -1.38 17.89
C ALA A 55 -5.12 -0.93 17.10
N ARG A 56 -3.92 -1.16 17.65
CA ARG A 56 -2.65 -0.84 16.97
C ARG A 56 -2.51 -1.59 15.66
N THR A 57 -2.82 -2.89 15.65
CA THR A 57 -2.79 -3.72 14.44
C THR A 57 -3.73 -3.15 13.37
N TYR A 58 -4.98 -2.87 13.74
CA TYR A 58 -5.97 -2.32 12.81
C TYR A 58 -5.53 -0.97 12.21
N ILE A 59 -4.99 -0.06 13.02
CA ILE A 59 -4.49 1.24 12.57
C ILE A 59 -3.35 1.05 11.56
N CYS A 60 -2.36 0.20 11.89
CA CYS A 60 -1.23 -0.08 11.00
C CYS A 60 -1.69 -0.73 9.69
N GLU A 61 -2.57 -1.72 9.73
CA GLU A 61 -3.11 -2.37 8.53
C GLU A 61 -3.88 -1.38 7.64
N LYS A 62 -4.69 -0.49 8.23
CA LYS A 62 -5.42 0.53 7.49
C LYS A 62 -4.47 1.48 6.77
N GLN A 63 -3.44 1.97 7.47
CA GLN A 63 -2.42 2.85 6.91
C GLN A 63 -1.64 2.16 5.78
N TYR A 64 -1.22 0.91 5.99
CA TYR A 64 -0.50 0.13 4.98
C TYR A 64 -1.33 -0.08 3.72
N LYS A 65 -2.61 -0.48 3.86
CA LYS A 65 -3.50 -0.69 2.71
C LYS A 65 -3.69 0.59 1.90
N LEU A 66 -3.87 1.73 2.56
CA LEU A 66 -3.99 3.03 1.90
C LEU A 66 -2.71 3.39 1.15
N LEU A 67 -1.55 3.30 1.80
CA LEU A 67 -0.25 3.61 1.20
C LEU A 67 0.03 2.70 -0.01
N ARG A 68 -0.21 1.39 0.13
CA ARG A 68 -0.03 0.42 -0.95
C ARG A 68 -0.92 0.72 -2.15
N PHE A 69 -2.19 1.05 -1.91
CA PHE A 69 -3.11 1.42 -2.99
C PHE A 69 -2.59 2.65 -3.74
N SER A 70 -2.25 3.74 -3.03
CA SER A 70 -1.70 4.95 -3.65
C SER A 70 -0.41 4.69 -4.42
N ALA A 71 0.49 3.86 -3.89
CA ALA A 71 1.73 3.50 -4.56
C ALA A 71 1.49 2.73 -5.86
N ILE A 72 0.58 1.75 -5.86
CA ILE A 72 0.23 0.96 -7.06
C ILE A 72 -0.39 1.86 -8.13
N GLU A 73 -1.30 2.75 -7.73
CA GLU A 73 -1.95 3.71 -8.62
C GLU A 73 -0.93 4.64 -9.31
N LEU A 74 0.01 5.19 -8.52
CA LEU A 74 1.08 6.03 -9.05
C LEU A 74 2.00 5.25 -9.99
N GLN A 75 2.44 4.06 -9.59
CA GLN A 75 3.30 3.20 -10.42
C GLN A 75 2.62 2.84 -11.75
N ARG A 76 1.31 2.55 -11.73
CA ARG A 76 0.51 2.27 -12.93
C ARG A 76 0.52 3.47 -13.87
N ALA A 77 0.25 4.67 -13.35
CA ALA A 77 0.23 5.90 -14.15
C ALA A 77 1.61 6.21 -14.77
N ILE A 78 2.68 6.09 -13.98
CA ILE A 78 4.06 6.30 -14.44
C ILE A 78 4.43 5.32 -15.54
N LYS A 79 4.17 4.01 -15.35
CA LYS A 79 4.45 2.98 -16.35
C LYS A 79 3.72 3.27 -17.66
N GLY A 80 2.44 3.64 -17.59
CA GLY A 80 1.65 4.03 -18.76
C GLY A 80 2.24 5.26 -19.48
N GLN A 81 2.68 6.26 -18.72
CA GLN A 81 3.27 7.46 -19.30
C GLN A 81 4.63 7.21 -19.94
N LEU A 82 5.46 6.35 -19.34
CA LEU A 82 6.74 5.95 -19.91
C LEU A 82 6.56 5.22 -21.24
N ALA A 83 5.60 4.28 -21.31
CA ALA A 83 5.27 3.58 -22.55
C ALA A 83 4.79 4.54 -23.64
N ARG A 84 3.90 5.48 -23.32
CA ARG A 84 3.46 6.53 -24.27
C ARG A 84 4.61 7.39 -24.77
N ARG A 85 5.49 7.86 -23.88
CA ARG A 85 6.67 8.64 -24.27
C ARG A 85 7.59 7.86 -25.20
N ARG A 86 7.83 6.58 -24.91
CA ARG A 86 8.66 5.71 -25.75
C ARG A 86 8.05 5.54 -27.14
N TYR A 87 6.76 5.26 -27.22
CA TYR A 87 6.03 5.14 -28.48
C TYR A 87 6.08 6.44 -29.29
N GLU A 88 5.88 7.59 -28.66
CA GLU A 88 5.95 8.88 -29.34
C GLU A 88 7.34 9.18 -29.90
N CYS A 89 8.40 8.81 -29.19
CA CYS A 89 9.77 8.92 -29.69
C CYS A 89 9.95 8.07 -30.96
N MET A 90 9.57 6.79 -30.91
CA MET A 90 9.65 5.88 -32.06
C MET A 90 8.84 6.40 -33.26
N ARG A 91 7.64 6.95 -33.01
CA ARG A 91 6.77 7.51 -34.05
C ARG A 91 7.43 8.73 -34.72
N ARG A 92 8.05 9.60 -33.94
CA ARG A 92 8.80 10.77 -34.46
C ARG A 92 10.05 10.37 -35.23
N GLU A 93 10.81 9.39 -34.73
CA GLU A 93 11.97 8.83 -35.42
C GLU A 93 11.58 8.23 -36.78
N ALA A 94 10.52 7.42 -36.82
CA ALA A 94 10.00 6.86 -38.07
C ALA A 94 9.56 7.95 -39.07
N ALA A 95 8.85 8.98 -38.60
CA ALA A 95 8.45 10.10 -39.44
C ALA A 95 9.66 10.87 -40.00
N SER A 96 10.67 11.12 -39.15
CA SER A 96 11.94 11.74 -39.55
C SER A 96 12.64 10.94 -40.65
N LEU A 97 12.74 9.62 -40.49
CA LEU A 97 13.33 8.73 -41.50
C LEU A 97 12.58 8.79 -42.84
N ILE A 98 11.25 8.81 -42.81
CA ILE A 98 10.43 8.94 -44.02
C ILE A 98 10.70 10.27 -44.72
N ILE A 99 10.67 11.39 -43.99
CA ILE A 99 10.91 12.73 -44.55
C ILE A 99 12.31 12.80 -45.17
N GLN A 100 13.33 12.37 -44.43
CA GLN A 100 14.71 12.35 -44.92
C GLN A 100 14.86 11.48 -46.18
N LYS A 101 14.25 10.28 -46.19
CA LYS A 101 14.24 9.38 -47.36
C LYS A 101 13.60 10.07 -48.58
N GLN A 102 12.44 10.71 -48.42
CA GLN A 102 11.73 11.36 -49.51
C GLN A 102 12.53 12.54 -50.08
N ILE A 103 13.13 13.37 -49.21
CA ILE A 103 13.98 14.49 -49.64
C ILE A 103 15.19 13.97 -50.41
N ARG A 104 15.91 12.96 -49.91
CA ARG A 104 17.09 12.40 -50.60
C ARG A 104 16.72 11.85 -51.98
N MET A 105 15.60 11.12 -52.07
CA MET A 105 15.10 10.60 -53.35
C MET A 105 14.74 11.74 -54.32
N TYR A 106 14.03 12.76 -53.86
CA TYR A 106 13.66 13.91 -54.67
C TYR A 106 14.89 14.63 -55.24
N LEU A 107 15.88 14.92 -54.39
CA LEU A 107 17.12 15.58 -54.79
C LEU A 107 17.88 14.76 -55.84
N SER A 108 18.03 13.45 -55.62
CA SER A 108 18.70 12.55 -56.56
C SER A 108 17.97 12.49 -57.92
N ARG A 109 16.64 12.35 -57.91
CA ARG A 109 15.84 12.34 -59.16
C ARG A 109 15.89 13.67 -59.90
N SER A 110 15.88 14.79 -59.18
CA SER A 110 15.98 16.13 -59.76
C SER A 110 17.32 16.30 -60.49
N ALA A 111 18.44 15.99 -59.81
CA ALA A 111 19.78 16.06 -60.38
C ALA A 111 19.95 15.17 -61.62
N TYR A 112 19.41 13.94 -61.58
CA TYR A 112 19.39 13.03 -62.72
C TYR A 112 18.62 13.63 -63.91
N LYS A 113 17.39 14.11 -63.68
CA LYS A 113 16.56 14.70 -64.74
C LYS A 113 17.22 15.91 -65.39
N THR A 114 17.84 16.79 -64.61
CA THR A 114 18.58 17.94 -65.14
C THR A 114 19.73 17.49 -66.05
N THR A 115 20.50 16.49 -65.61
CA THR A 115 21.63 15.97 -66.39
C THR A 115 21.16 15.27 -67.67
N TYR A 116 20.13 14.43 -67.55
CA TYR A 116 19.51 13.73 -68.68
C TYR A 116 18.98 14.69 -69.74
N SER A 117 18.23 15.72 -69.33
CA SER A 117 17.69 16.72 -70.26
C SER A 117 18.79 17.45 -71.02
N LYS A 118 19.91 17.79 -70.36
CA LYS A 118 21.08 18.41 -71.01
C LYS A 118 21.72 17.46 -72.02
N ALA A 119 21.89 16.19 -71.65
CA ALA A 119 22.49 15.19 -72.54
C ALA A 119 21.64 14.95 -73.80
N VAL A 120 20.30 14.87 -73.64
CA VAL A 120 19.37 14.72 -74.78
C VAL A 120 19.45 15.93 -75.72
N CYS A 121 19.48 17.15 -75.18
CA CYS A 121 19.63 18.37 -75.98
C CYS A 121 20.83 18.28 -76.92
N ILE A 122 22.00 17.95 -76.35
CA ILE A 122 23.26 17.76 -77.08
C ILE A 122 23.13 16.64 -78.13
N GLN A 123 22.52 15.51 -77.77
CA GLN A 123 22.37 14.36 -78.68
C GLN A 123 21.48 14.67 -79.89
N THR A 124 20.39 15.43 -79.68
CA THR A 124 19.42 15.75 -80.75
C THR A 124 19.81 16.96 -81.59
N GLY A 125 20.94 17.62 -81.29
CA GLY A 125 21.43 18.79 -82.05
C GLY A 125 20.53 20.03 -81.96
N MET A 126 19.73 20.15 -80.90
CA MET A 126 19.03 21.39 -80.52
C MET A 126 19.86 22.14 -79.49
#